data_AF-A0A9D5V267-F1
#
_entry.id   AF-A0A9D5V267-F1
#
_cell.length_a   1.000
_cell.length_b   1.000
_cell.length_c   1.000
_cell.angle_alpha   90.00
_cell.angle_beta   90.00
_cell.angle_gamma   90.00
#
_symmetry.space_group_name_H-M   'P 1'
#
loop_
_entity.id
_entity.type
_entity.pdbx_description
1 polymer ?
#
loop_
_entity_poly.entity_id
_entity_poly.type
_entity_poly.pdbx_seq_one_letter_code
_entity_poly.pdbx_strand_id
1 'polypeptide(L)'
;MIKVRNFDDVARDTLDEWVYFLKNSDIRDDFTARGLKEAKEKLDVLQLPEPERRAYERYQEELHDQASFVLSTYGAGKWEGRQEGLQEGRQEGLQEGRQKEAASMLMRQLQRRFGTVSDWANEKISKADLQSLEEWSLRIFDAQSLDDVFLDNA
;
A
#
# COMPACT_ATOMS: atom_id res chain seq x y z
N MET A 1 48.66 -13.64 -23.21
CA MET A 1 48.97 -12.27 -23.67
C MET A 1 48.39 -12.12 -25.07
N ILE A 2 47.33 -11.32 -25.23
CA ILE A 2 46.69 -11.07 -26.53
C ILE A 2 47.56 -10.05 -27.29
N LYS A 3 47.92 -10.36 -28.54
CA LYS A 3 48.80 -9.54 -29.39
C LYS A 3 48.03 -8.32 -29.91
N VAL A 4 48.02 -7.23 -29.13
CA VAL A 4 47.48 -5.90 -29.52
C VAL A 4 48.45 -5.18 -30.48
N ARG A 5 48.86 -5.82 -31.57
CA ARG A 5 49.83 -5.19 -32.51
C ARG A 5 49.38 -5.08 -33.96
N ASN A 6 48.24 -5.64 -34.37
CA ASN A 6 47.77 -5.56 -35.76
C ASN A 6 46.26 -5.25 -35.86
N PHE A 7 45.73 -4.28 -35.11
CA PHE A 7 44.41 -3.73 -35.43
C PHE A 7 44.59 -2.58 -36.42
N ASP A 8 44.09 -2.77 -37.65
CA ASP A 8 44.24 -1.89 -38.81
C ASP A 8 43.06 -0.89 -38.95
N ASP A 9 42.31 -0.64 -37.87
CA ASP A 9 41.10 0.19 -37.86
C ASP A 9 39.94 -0.34 -38.73
N VAL A 10 40.04 -1.61 -39.14
CA VAL A 10 38.98 -2.35 -39.83
C VAL A 10 38.28 -3.26 -38.82
N ALA A 11 37.04 -2.91 -38.47
CA ALA A 11 36.21 -3.76 -37.64
C ALA A 11 35.74 -5.00 -38.43
N ARG A 12 36.22 -6.20 -38.07
CA ARG A 12 35.88 -7.45 -38.77
C ARG A 12 34.96 -8.36 -37.95
N ASP A 13 34.95 -8.17 -36.63
CA ASP A 13 34.07 -8.85 -35.69
C ASP A 13 33.66 -7.92 -34.54
N THR A 14 32.80 -8.41 -33.65
CA THR A 14 32.30 -7.62 -32.52
C THR A 14 33.38 -7.18 -31.53
N LEU A 15 34.50 -7.92 -31.41
CA LEU A 15 35.61 -7.52 -30.55
C LEU A 15 36.39 -6.37 -31.19
N ASP A 16 36.61 -6.44 -32.50
CA ASP A 16 37.23 -5.37 -33.27
C ASP A 16 36.41 -4.08 -33.26
N GLU A 17 35.07 -4.17 -33.26
CA GLU A 17 34.19 -3.02 -33.07
C GLU A 17 34.42 -2.34 -31.70
N TRP A 18 34.59 -3.13 -30.63
CA TRP A 18 34.97 -2.60 -29.31
C TRP A 18 36.37 -1.98 -29.29
N VAL A 19 37.34 -2.60 -29.95
CA VAL A 19 38.70 -2.07 -30.08
C VAL A 19 38.69 -0.76 -30.88
N TYR A 20 37.88 -0.68 -31.93
CA TYR A 20 37.69 0.54 -32.73
C TYR A 20 37.12 1.67 -31.88
N PHE A 21 36.04 1.41 -31.15
CA PHE A 21 35.42 2.39 -30.26
C PHE A 21 36.41 2.92 -29.21
N LEU A 22 37.11 2.02 -28.51
CA LEU A 22 38.05 2.42 -27.46
C LEU A 22 39.24 3.23 -27.99
N LYS A 23 39.66 2.96 -29.23
CA LYS A 23 40.79 3.66 -29.86
C LYS A 23 40.38 5.01 -30.44
N ASN A 24 39.21 5.07 -31.07
CA ASN A 24 38.79 6.23 -31.87
C ASN A 24 37.73 7.09 -31.19
N SER A 25 37.16 6.64 -30.06
CA SER A 25 36.03 7.29 -29.36
C SER A 25 34.88 7.61 -30.31
N ASP A 26 34.63 6.70 -31.26
CA ASP A 26 33.59 6.81 -32.29
C ASP A 26 32.96 5.43 -32.51
N ILE A 27 31.66 5.41 -32.77
CA ILE A 27 30.85 4.20 -32.98
C ILE A 27 30.08 4.38 -34.28
N ARG A 28 30.52 3.65 -35.31
CA ARG A 28 29.87 3.64 -36.62
C ARG A 28 28.48 3.00 -36.51
N ASP A 29 27.55 3.46 -37.35
CA ASP A 29 26.15 3.03 -37.31
C ASP A 29 25.94 1.56 -37.70
N ASP A 30 26.90 0.95 -38.38
CA ASP A 30 26.90 -0.45 -38.80
C ASP A 30 27.42 -1.42 -37.73
N PHE A 31 27.89 -0.93 -36.58
CA PHE A 31 28.40 -1.77 -35.49
C PHE A 31 27.27 -2.56 -34.81
N THR A 32 27.54 -3.84 -34.52
CA THR A 32 26.55 -4.79 -34.02
C THR A 32 26.86 -5.36 -32.64
N ALA A 33 28.02 -5.03 -32.06
CA ALA A 33 28.44 -5.56 -30.77
C ALA A 33 27.46 -5.13 -29.66
N ARG A 34 27.04 -6.12 -28.89
CA ARG A 34 26.13 -5.92 -27.76
C ARG A 34 26.74 -4.92 -26.77
N GLY A 35 26.00 -3.88 -26.40
CA GLY A 35 26.45 -2.85 -25.48
C GLY A 35 27.06 -1.60 -26.14
N LEU A 36 27.41 -1.65 -27.43
CA LEU A 36 27.95 -0.46 -28.12
C LEU A 36 26.89 0.62 -28.35
N LYS A 37 25.62 0.24 -28.49
CA LYS A 37 24.53 1.21 -28.61
C LYS A 37 24.39 2.04 -27.33
N GLU A 38 24.39 1.39 -26.18
CA GLU A 38 24.35 2.04 -24.87
C GLU A 38 25.63 2.85 -24.59
N ALA A 39 26.78 2.38 -25.09
CA ALA A 39 28.03 3.14 -25.01
C ALA A 39 27.99 4.41 -25.89
N LYS A 40 27.36 4.34 -27.08
CA LYS A 40 27.16 5.48 -27.98
C LYS A 40 26.30 6.56 -27.32
N GLU A 41 25.17 6.18 -26.74
CA GLU A 41 24.28 7.11 -26.02
C GLU A 41 25.02 7.82 -24.86
N LYS A 42 25.86 7.10 -24.12
CA LYS A 42 26.71 7.72 -23.07
C LYS A 42 27.80 8.61 -23.64
N LEU A 43 28.43 8.20 -24.73
CA LEU A 43 29.46 8.98 -25.40
C LEU A 43 28.88 10.30 -25.94
N ASP A 44 27.69 10.26 -26.55
CA ASP A 44 26.99 11.44 -27.06
C ASP A 44 26.78 12.47 -25.95
N VAL A 45 26.33 12.03 -24.78
CA VAL A 45 26.19 12.89 -23.58
C VAL A 45 27.53 13.45 -23.12
N LEU A 46 28.60 12.64 -23.13
CA LEU A 46 29.94 13.08 -22.74
C LEU A 46 30.57 14.04 -23.75
N GLN A 47 30.16 13.99 -25.02
CA GLN A 47 30.62 14.91 -26.06
C GLN A 47 29.84 16.23 -26.10
N LEU A 48 28.71 16.34 -25.37
CA LEU A 48 27.98 17.59 -25.25
C LEU A 48 28.87 18.73 -24.73
N PRO A 49 28.70 19.97 -25.23
CA PRO A 49 29.28 21.16 -24.64
C PRO A 49 28.95 21.26 -23.14
N GLU A 50 29.88 21.77 -22.34
CA GLU A 50 29.71 21.90 -20.89
C GLU A 50 28.40 22.58 -20.41
N PRO A 51 27.87 23.64 -21.05
CA PRO A 51 26.56 24.17 -20.66
C PRO A 51 25.40 23.20 -20.93
N GLU A 52 25.44 22.46 -22.04
CA GLU A 52 24.42 21.49 -22.43
C GLU A 52 24.48 20.23 -21.57
N ARG A 53 25.68 19.71 -21.30
CA ARG A 53 25.89 18.57 -20.41
C ARG A 53 25.37 18.86 -19.00
N ARG A 54 25.69 20.04 -18.44
CA ARG A 54 25.16 20.45 -17.12
C ARG A 54 23.64 20.60 -17.12
N ALA A 55 23.05 21.06 -18.22
CA ALA A 55 21.60 21.12 -18.33
C ALA A 55 20.97 19.72 -18.35
N TYR A 56 21.59 18.78 -19.07
CA TYR A 56 21.17 17.38 -19.12
C TYR A 56 21.30 16.69 -17.74
N GLU A 57 22.42 16.87 -17.05
CA GLU A 57 22.64 16.31 -15.70
C GLU A 57 21.59 16.79 -14.70
N ARG A 58 21.31 18.11 -14.68
CA ARG A 58 20.25 18.66 -13.81
C ARG A 58 18.88 18.10 -14.13
N TYR A 59 18.56 17.92 -15.42
CA TYR A 59 17.30 17.32 -15.82
C TYR A 59 17.17 15.86 -15.36
N GLN A 60 18.26 15.08 -15.44
CA GLN A 60 18.28 13.71 -14.92
C GLN A 60 18.12 13.67 -13.39
N GLU A 61 18.78 14.57 -12.67
CA GLU A 61 18.64 14.72 -11.22
C GLU A 61 17.21 15.06 -10.82
N GLU A 62 16.57 16.01 -11.51
CA GLU A 62 15.17 16.37 -11.27
C GLU A 62 14.22 15.18 -11.47
N LEU A 63 14.39 14.42 -12.55
CA LEU A 63 13.58 13.21 -12.79
C LEU A 63 13.78 12.15 -11.70
N HIS A 64 15.02 11.95 -11.26
CA HIS A 64 15.35 11.02 -10.19
C HIS A 64 14.70 11.43 -8.86
N ASP A 65 14.74 12.73 -8.54
CA ASP A 65 14.14 13.27 -7.32
C ASP A 65 12.62 13.17 -7.35
N GLN A 66 11.99 13.49 -8.49
CA GLN A 66 10.55 13.31 -8.68
C GLN A 66 10.15 11.83 -8.52
N ALA A 67 10.88 10.91 -9.16
CA ALA A 67 10.62 9.48 -9.04
C ALA A 67 10.79 8.98 -7.60
N SER A 68 11.83 9.41 -6.91
CA SER A 68 12.11 9.07 -5.51
C SER A 68 11.02 9.61 -4.57
N PHE A 69 10.57 10.84 -4.81
CA PHE A 69 9.46 11.44 -4.07
C PHE A 69 8.17 10.66 -4.27
N VAL A 70 7.79 10.35 -5.51
CA VAL A 70 6.56 9.57 -5.79
C VAL A 70 6.62 8.20 -5.14
N LEU A 71 7.74 7.48 -5.27
CA LEU A 71 7.90 6.14 -4.69
C LEU A 71 7.83 6.16 -3.15
N SER A 72 8.49 7.13 -2.51
CA SER A 72 8.49 7.26 -1.05
C SER A 72 7.13 7.70 -0.52
N THR A 73 6.48 8.66 -1.17
CA THR A 73 5.15 9.16 -0.78
C THR A 73 4.08 8.08 -0.96
N TYR A 74 4.13 7.33 -2.07
CA TYR A 74 3.25 6.18 -2.29
C TYR A 74 3.48 5.09 -1.24
N GLY A 75 4.74 4.80 -0.90
CA GLY A 75 5.09 3.84 0.15
C GLY A 75 4.56 4.26 1.52
N ALA A 76 4.74 5.54 1.88
CA ALA A 76 4.23 6.13 3.12
C ALA A 76 2.70 6.06 3.19
N GLY A 77 2.00 6.56 2.15
CA GLY A 77 0.54 6.55 2.12
C GLY A 77 -0.06 5.13 2.17
N LYS A 78 0.56 4.16 1.51
CA LYS A 78 0.13 2.75 1.60
C LYS A 78 0.33 2.18 3.01
N TRP A 79 1.41 2.56 3.69
CA TRP A 79 1.69 2.13 5.05
C TRP A 79 0.70 2.76 6.04
N GLU A 80 0.48 4.07 5.95
CA GLU A 80 -0.50 4.82 6.77
C GLU A 80 -1.91 4.26 6.58
N GLY A 81 -2.40 4.15 5.35
CA GLY A 81 -3.74 3.60 5.09
C GLY A 81 -3.92 2.17 5.58
N ARG A 82 -2.85 1.36 5.61
CA ARG A 82 -2.90 0.01 6.22
C ARG A 82 -3.01 0.10 7.74
N GLN A 83 -2.28 1.00 8.39
CA GLN A 83 -2.37 1.18 9.85
C GLN A 83 -3.75 1.71 10.25
N GLU A 84 -4.26 2.73 9.55
CA GLU A 84 -5.59 3.29 9.78
C GLU A 84 -6.67 2.21 9.62
N GLY A 85 -6.68 1.48 8.50
CA GLY A 85 -7.66 0.41 8.28
C GLY A 85 -7.59 -0.72 9.32
N LEU A 86 -6.39 -1.05 9.82
CA LEU A 86 -6.23 -2.02 10.92
C LEU A 86 -6.77 -1.49 12.25
N GLN A 87 -6.60 -0.19 12.50
CA GLN A 87 -7.08 0.45 13.72
C GLN A 87 -8.59 0.60 13.71
N GLU A 88 -9.17 1.09 12.62
CA GLU A 88 -10.62 1.22 12.42
C GLU A 88 -11.29 -0.16 12.51
N GLY A 89 -10.83 -1.15 11.75
CA GLY A 89 -11.41 -2.49 11.79
C GLY A 89 -11.30 -3.17 13.16
N ARG A 90 -10.25 -2.86 13.95
CA ARG A 90 -10.16 -3.33 15.33
C ARG A 90 -11.21 -2.66 16.22
N GLN A 91 -11.41 -1.35 16.10
CA GLN A 91 -12.39 -0.62 16.90
C GLN A 91 -13.81 -1.07 16.58
N GLU A 92 -14.16 -1.17 15.30
CA GLU A 92 -15.45 -1.69 14.84
C GLU A 92 -15.69 -3.10 15.35
N GLY A 93 -14.70 -4.00 15.18
CA GLY A 93 -14.81 -5.38 15.66
C GLY A 93 -14.98 -5.49 17.19
N LEU A 94 -14.31 -4.63 17.96
CA LEU A 94 -14.49 -4.55 19.42
C LEU A 94 -15.89 -4.06 19.80
N GLN A 95 -16.39 -3.02 19.12
CA GLN A 95 -17.71 -2.46 19.39
C GLN A 95 -18.82 -3.46 19.04
N GLU A 96 -18.76 -4.07 17.86
CA GLU A 96 -19.69 -5.13 17.46
C GLU A 96 -19.64 -6.31 18.42
N GLY A 97 -18.43 -6.74 18.82
CA GLY A 97 -18.24 -7.83 19.78
C GLY A 97 -18.89 -7.54 21.12
N ARG A 98 -18.72 -6.32 21.66
CA ARG A 98 -19.36 -5.88 22.90
C ARG A 98 -20.89 -5.88 22.78
N GLN A 99 -21.44 -5.37 21.67
CA GLN A 99 -22.88 -5.32 21.45
C GLN A 99 -23.49 -6.73 21.32
N LYS A 100 -22.85 -7.61 20.54
CA LYS A 100 -23.27 -9.02 20.40
C LYS A 100 -23.24 -9.76 21.74
N GLU A 101 -22.20 -9.54 22.54
CA GLU A 101 -22.09 -10.15 23.87
C GLU A 101 -23.14 -9.60 24.85
N ALA A 102 -23.35 -8.28 24.88
CA ALA A 102 -24.38 -7.66 25.71
C ALA A 102 -25.78 -8.18 25.35
N ALA A 103 -26.11 -8.29 24.05
CA ALA A 103 -27.36 -8.84 23.57
C ALA A 103 -27.53 -10.32 23.97
N SER A 104 -26.51 -11.14 23.79
CA SER A 104 -26.49 -12.55 24.18
C SER A 104 -26.70 -12.71 25.69
N MET A 105 -26.02 -11.89 26.50
CA MET A 105 -26.14 -11.92 27.96
C MET A 105 -27.53 -11.48 28.43
N LEU A 106 -28.06 -10.38 27.89
CA LEU A 106 -29.42 -9.92 28.20
C LEU A 106 -30.45 -11.01 27.85
N MET A 107 -30.32 -11.62 26.67
CA MET A 107 -31.21 -12.70 26.24
C MET A 107 -31.21 -13.89 27.21
N ARG A 108 -30.04 -14.31 27.68
CA ARG A 108 -29.92 -15.37 28.70
C ARG A 108 -30.57 -14.98 30.03
N GLN A 109 -30.44 -13.73 30.45
CA GLN A 109 -31.06 -13.23 31.67
C GLN A 109 -32.59 -13.19 31.56
N LEU A 110 -33.11 -12.69 30.43
CA LEU A 110 -34.54 -12.67 30.14
C LEU A 110 -35.12 -14.09 30.10
N GLN A 111 -34.42 -15.02 29.44
CA GLN A 111 -34.84 -16.42 29.41
C GLN A 111 -34.89 -17.05 30.80
N ARG A 112 -33.90 -16.74 31.64
CA ARG A 112 -33.84 -17.27 33.01
C ARG A 112 -34.95 -16.71 33.90
N ARG A 113 -35.36 -15.45 33.70
CA ARG A 113 -36.33 -14.75 34.55
C ARG A 113 -37.77 -14.94 34.09
N PHE A 114 -38.01 -14.87 32.79
CA PHE A 114 -39.34 -14.84 32.18
C PHE A 114 -39.66 -16.08 31.35
N GLY A 115 -38.72 -17.02 31.17
CA GLY A 115 -38.91 -18.23 30.38
C GLY A 115 -38.74 -17.96 28.89
N THR A 116 -39.69 -18.39 28.06
CA THR A 116 -39.60 -18.17 26.61
C THR A 116 -39.75 -16.68 26.28
N VAL A 117 -38.69 -16.06 25.76
CA VAL A 117 -38.69 -14.68 25.30
C VAL A 117 -39.38 -14.59 23.94
N SER A 118 -40.36 -13.71 23.82
CA SER A 118 -41.14 -13.52 22.59
C SER A 118 -40.30 -12.97 21.43
N ASP A 119 -40.72 -13.25 20.21
CA ASP A 119 -39.99 -12.86 18.99
C ASP A 119 -39.80 -11.34 18.85
N TRP A 120 -40.79 -10.55 19.29
CA TRP A 120 -40.69 -9.09 19.26
C TRP A 120 -39.53 -8.57 20.13
N ALA A 121 -39.26 -9.21 21.27
CA ALA A 121 -38.17 -8.83 22.17
C ALA A 121 -36.83 -9.23 21.56
N ASN A 122 -36.77 -10.39 20.89
CA ASN A 122 -35.58 -10.82 20.15
C ASN A 122 -35.23 -9.83 19.04
N GLU A 123 -36.23 -9.38 18.29
CA GLU A 123 -36.05 -8.37 17.25
C GLU A 123 -35.57 -7.03 17.83
N LYS A 124 -36.18 -6.57 18.94
CA LYS A 124 -35.77 -5.34 19.62
C LYS A 124 -34.32 -5.41 20.12
N ILE A 125 -33.92 -6.52 20.76
CA ILE A 125 -32.53 -6.76 21.21
C ILE A 125 -31.55 -6.78 20.04
N SER A 126 -31.89 -7.44 18.93
CA SER A 126 -30.98 -7.56 17.77
C SER A 126 -30.64 -6.24 17.10
N LYS A 127 -31.52 -5.24 17.22
CA LYS A 127 -31.39 -3.90 16.61
C LYS A 127 -30.92 -2.83 17.59
N ALA A 128 -30.85 -3.16 18.88
CA ALA A 128 -30.52 -2.21 19.94
C ALA A 128 -29.02 -1.94 19.98
N ASP A 129 -28.66 -0.69 20.31
CA ASP A 129 -27.28 -0.31 20.58
C ASP A 129 -26.80 -0.83 21.95
N LEU A 130 -25.50 -0.72 22.19
CA LEU A 130 -24.88 -1.20 23.41
C LEU A 130 -25.49 -0.54 24.67
N GLN A 131 -25.78 0.76 24.61
CA GLN A 131 -26.33 1.50 25.75
C GLN A 131 -27.71 0.96 26.13
N SER A 132 -28.60 0.79 25.17
CA SER A 132 -29.94 0.24 25.40
C SER A 132 -29.87 -1.16 26.01
N LEU A 133 -28.96 -2.01 25.52
CA LEU A 133 -28.75 -3.36 26.04
C LEU A 133 -28.25 -3.36 27.48
N GLU A 134 -27.30 -2.47 27.82
CA GLU A 134 -26.78 -2.31 29.18
C GLU A 134 -27.87 -1.78 30.14
N GLU A 135 -28.69 -0.82 29.70
CA GLU A 135 -29.81 -0.30 30.49
C GLU A 135 -30.87 -1.37 30.77
N TRP A 136 -31.29 -2.13 29.75
CA TRP A 136 -32.25 -3.22 29.91
C TRP A 136 -31.70 -4.33 30.82
N SER A 137 -30.39 -4.60 30.76
CA SER A 137 -29.72 -5.56 31.65
C SER A 137 -29.76 -5.14 33.12
N LEU A 138 -29.83 -3.84 33.41
CA LEU A 138 -29.99 -3.35 34.79
C LEU A 138 -31.47 -3.36 35.21
N ARG A 139 -32.38 -2.94 34.32
CA ARG A 139 -33.82 -2.90 34.62
C ARG A 139 -34.42 -4.29 34.84
N ILE A 140 -33.78 -5.34 34.31
CA ILE A 140 -34.22 -6.71 34.53
C ILE A 140 -34.26 -7.11 36.00
N PHE A 141 -33.56 -6.42 36.92
CA PHE A 141 -33.60 -6.79 38.32
C PHE A 141 -34.91 -6.35 39.01
N ASP A 142 -35.53 -5.27 38.52
CA ASP A 142 -36.70 -4.64 39.14
C ASP A 142 -38.01 -4.85 38.36
N ALA A 143 -37.93 -5.11 37.05
CA ALA A 143 -39.09 -5.31 36.16
C ALA A 143 -40.03 -6.44 36.63
N GLN A 144 -41.33 -6.43 36.32
CA GLN A 144 -42.23 -7.57 36.58
C GLN A 144 -42.60 -8.34 35.31
N SER A 145 -42.34 -7.75 34.15
CA SER A 145 -42.66 -8.28 32.82
C SER A 145 -41.57 -7.92 31.80
N LEU A 146 -41.65 -8.50 30.59
CA LEU A 146 -40.81 -8.08 29.48
C LEU A 146 -41.06 -6.61 29.11
N ASP A 147 -42.32 -6.17 29.14
CA ASP A 147 -42.70 -4.79 28.82
C ASP A 147 -41.98 -3.79 29.73
N ASP A 148 -41.90 -4.08 31.04
CA ASP A 148 -41.19 -3.23 32.01
C ASP A 148 -39.69 -3.08 31.72
N VAL A 149 -39.06 -4.14 31.16
CA VAL A 149 -37.64 -4.09 30.79
C VAL A 149 -37.41 -3.15 29.61
N PHE A 150 -38.30 -3.23 28.61
CA PHE A 150 -38.15 -2.54 27.32
C PHE A 150 -38.87 -1.18 27.23
N LEU A 151 -39.33 -0.63 28.37
CA LEU A 151 -39.90 0.72 28.41
C LEU A 151 -38.91 1.72 27.81
N ASP A 152 -39.33 2.48 26.80
CA ASP A 152 -38.47 3.53 26.26
C ASP A 152 -38.47 4.69 27.28
N ASN A 153 -37.28 5.09 27.76
CA ASN A 153 -37.18 6.34 28.51
C ASN A 153 -37.49 7.46 27.53
N ALA A 154 -38.62 8.14 27.72
CA ALA A 154 -39.00 9.33 26.96
C ALA A 154 -38.00 10.48 27.15
#